data_AF-A0A9Q4G2Z5-F1
#
_entry.id   AF-A0A9Q4G2Z5-F1
#
_cell.length_a   1.000
_cell.length_b   1.000
_cell.length_c   1.000
_cell.angle_alpha   90.00
_cell.angle_beta   90.00
_cell.angle_gamma   90.00
#
_symmetry.space_group_name_H-M   'P 1'
#
loop_
_entity.id
_entity.type
_entity.pdbx_description
1 polymer ?
#
loop_
_entity_poly.entity_id
_entity_poly.type
_entity_poly.pdbx_seq_one_letter_code
_entity_poly.pdbx_strand_id
1 'polypeptide(L)'
;MSKLIWGLGSIVVLATTVIGGKLYADKSLNSYYQQNQKSNLMSIQYHNFNMGAMQGSADWVAEFTIDPCKPKDVLILNGTDAIKRSWNGYHIESQIRLKQGNEIFQGLLKKPLTAQTRIDWLGVIHSSLTTPMYEKNGADMQTRIEPMTFKLDAKSKADQLDVLKLKFQIPGMTVNDKLGHVQMRDLEFETNQGLNSVLDQGKTRLNIASIQRTDRNVQQFGSGELKDFAVLVNTGVDEHKVNFDTQVKIGEMRLHNIPSFRDFQMNMSLKALNRQKTQAFLDLLEKNSEVCGTKKELSQDLMNSFLAIVNDGFSFESQNNQIKAGEGYAKANLTGKVMPGHQSSFESLVKMAPNLVEYQANVEYDKQIMKTIMKNYLQQGGKTLSDQELEQMLNGMQQSLQAKGEGDILKIGIEYKYGEKKFLN
;
A
#
# COMPACT_ATOMS: atom_id res chain seq x y z
N MET A 1 -8.93 11.46 -0.95
CA MET A 1 -7.76 10.98 -0.18
C MET A 1 -6.66 10.38 -1.04
N SER A 2 -6.95 9.58 -2.08
CA SER A 2 -5.93 9.06 -3.03
C SER A 2 -5.02 10.17 -3.60
N LYS A 3 -5.57 11.30 -4.08
CA LYS A 3 -4.79 12.43 -4.63
C LYS A 3 -3.84 13.13 -3.64
N LEU A 4 -4.09 12.99 -2.34
CA LEU A 4 -3.39 13.72 -1.27
C LEU A 4 -2.15 12.95 -0.77
N ILE A 5 -2.27 11.61 -0.76
CA ILE A 5 -1.16 10.68 -0.49
C ILE A 5 -0.19 10.65 -1.68
N TRP A 6 -0.70 10.63 -2.91
CA TRP A 6 0.12 10.80 -4.12
C TRP A 6 0.72 12.21 -4.21
N GLY A 7 -0.01 13.25 -3.79
CA GLY A 7 0.48 14.64 -3.76
C GLY A 7 1.59 14.91 -2.74
N LEU A 8 1.58 14.26 -1.57
CA LEU A 8 2.66 14.37 -0.57
C LEU A 8 3.80 13.39 -0.83
N GLY A 9 3.49 12.16 -1.28
CA GLY A 9 4.49 11.17 -1.70
C GLY A 9 5.31 11.63 -2.91
N SER A 10 4.67 12.32 -3.86
CA SER A 10 5.37 13.01 -4.94
C SER A 10 6.28 14.09 -4.37
N ILE A 11 5.81 15.05 -3.56
CA ILE A 11 6.68 16.09 -2.93
C ILE A 11 7.93 15.50 -2.25
N VAL A 12 7.83 14.28 -1.68
CA VAL A 12 8.91 13.57 -0.99
C VAL A 12 9.90 12.93 -1.94
N VAL A 13 9.46 12.12 -2.90
CA VAL A 13 10.34 11.60 -3.98
C VAL A 13 11.03 12.79 -4.66
N LEU A 14 10.32 13.89 -4.81
CA LEU A 14 10.79 15.11 -5.42
C LEU A 14 11.88 15.76 -4.55
N ALA A 15 11.61 16.21 -3.32
CA ALA A 15 12.58 16.84 -2.41
C ALA A 15 13.89 16.05 -2.20
N THR A 16 13.83 14.73 -2.31
CA THR A 16 14.94 13.81 -2.05
C THR A 16 15.72 13.43 -3.32
N THR A 17 15.06 13.34 -4.49
CA THR A 17 15.73 13.26 -5.81
C THR A 17 16.46 14.58 -6.17
N VAL A 18 15.93 15.73 -5.69
CA VAL A 18 16.50 17.09 -5.82
C VAL A 18 17.88 17.26 -5.17
N ILE A 19 18.34 16.35 -4.30
CA ILE A 19 19.57 16.57 -3.54
C ILE A 19 20.66 15.53 -3.89
N GLY A 20 20.34 14.47 -4.64
CA GLY A 20 21.25 13.33 -4.79
C GLY A 20 21.61 12.87 -6.21
N GLY A 21 20.78 13.13 -7.22
CA GLY A 21 20.81 12.39 -8.50
C GLY A 21 22.07 12.51 -9.36
N LYS A 22 22.85 13.59 -9.21
CA LYS A 22 24.00 13.89 -10.10
C LYS A 22 25.32 14.11 -9.37
N LEU A 23 25.36 13.86 -8.06
CA LEU A 23 26.52 14.22 -7.23
C LEU A 23 27.69 13.24 -7.29
N TYR A 24 27.51 12.07 -7.90
CA TYR A 24 28.56 11.05 -7.94
C TYR A 24 28.83 10.44 -9.33
N ALA A 25 28.25 11.02 -10.39
CA ALA A 25 28.76 10.80 -11.75
C ALA A 25 29.81 11.88 -12.05
N ASP A 26 30.99 11.75 -11.43
CA ASP A 26 32.24 12.46 -11.80
C ASP A 26 32.22 14.00 -11.81
N LYS A 27 31.17 14.64 -11.28
CA LYS A 27 31.04 16.10 -11.26
C LYS A 27 30.81 16.64 -9.84
N SER A 28 31.55 17.69 -9.49
CA SER A 28 31.52 18.34 -8.18
C SER A 28 30.12 18.85 -7.81
N LEU A 29 29.83 18.97 -6.51
CA LEU A 29 28.62 19.65 -5.96
C LEU A 29 28.29 20.97 -6.67
N ASN A 30 29.32 21.70 -7.11
CA ASN A 30 29.17 22.93 -7.89
C ASN A 30 28.44 22.69 -9.22
N SER A 31 28.80 21.64 -9.96
CA SER A 31 28.14 21.28 -11.22
C SER A 31 26.67 20.88 -11.03
N TYR A 32 26.32 20.33 -9.86
CA TYR A 32 24.98 19.89 -9.53
C TYR A 32 24.04 21.10 -9.42
N TYR A 33 24.45 22.08 -8.60
CA TYR A 33 23.72 23.32 -8.38
C TYR A 33 23.79 24.31 -9.54
N GLN A 34 24.63 24.06 -10.55
CA GLN A 34 24.67 24.85 -11.79
C GLN A 34 23.75 24.30 -12.89
N GLN A 35 23.23 23.08 -12.73
CA GLN A 35 22.36 22.45 -13.73
C GLN A 35 20.90 22.47 -13.27
N ASN A 36 20.04 23.13 -14.05
CA ASN A 36 18.61 22.97 -13.91
C ASN A 36 18.23 21.50 -14.14
N GLN A 37 17.41 20.95 -13.26
CA GLN A 37 16.89 19.58 -13.41
C GLN A 37 15.50 19.65 -14.01
N LYS A 38 15.22 18.80 -15.00
CA LYS A 38 13.91 18.74 -15.65
C LYS A 38 13.53 17.29 -15.94
N SER A 39 12.31 16.94 -15.58
CA SER A 39 11.61 15.71 -15.96
C SER A 39 10.21 16.08 -16.47
N ASN A 40 9.40 15.09 -16.83
CA ASN A 40 8.05 15.32 -17.35
C ASN A 40 7.10 15.95 -16.33
N LEU A 41 7.32 15.72 -15.03
CA LEU A 41 6.42 16.16 -13.95
C LEU A 41 7.05 17.22 -13.04
N MET A 42 8.32 17.57 -13.27
CA MET A 42 9.10 18.44 -12.39
C MET A 42 10.12 19.25 -13.16
N SER A 43 10.27 20.52 -12.79
CA SER A 43 11.44 21.32 -13.12
C SER A 43 11.99 22.01 -11.88
N ILE A 44 13.31 22.12 -11.80
CA ILE A 44 14.01 22.76 -10.70
C ILE A 44 15.07 23.70 -11.25
N GLN A 45 15.07 24.90 -10.71
CA GLN A 45 16.05 25.92 -11.00
C GLN A 45 16.78 26.28 -9.72
N TYR A 46 18.11 26.24 -9.78
CA TYR A 46 18.97 26.64 -8.68
C TYR A 46 19.48 28.07 -8.92
N HIS A 47 19.58 28.83 -7.84
CA HIS A 47 20.00 30.22 -7.82
C HIS A 47 20.96 30.45 -6.65
N ASN A 48 21.79 31.50 -6.75
CA ASN A 48 22.64 31.97 -5.65
C ASN A 48 23.51 30.88 -5.00
N PHE A 49 23.93 29.86 -5.76
CA PHE A 49 24.83 28.85 -5.24
C PHE A 49 26.18 29.48 -4.87
N ASN A 50 26.55 29.36 -3.60
CA ASN A 50 27.83 29.83 -3.09
C ASN A 50 28.40 28.79 -2.14
N MET A 51 29.61 28.31 -2.42
CA MET A 51 30.27 27.27 -1.63
C MET A 51 31.67 27.72 -1.20
N GLY A 52 31.87 27.84 0.11
CA GLY A 52 33.19 28.00 0.72
C GLY A 52 33.86 26.65 0.97
N ALA A 53 34.96 26.64 1.73
CA ALA A 53 35.73 25.41 1.97
C ALA A 53 34.93 24.30 2.70
N MET A 54 34.10 24.69 3.68
CA MET A 54 33.38 23.76 4.56
C MET A 54 31.87 24.00 4.61
N GLN A 55 31.40 25.18 4.18
CA GLN A 55 30.00 25.57 4.26
C GLN A 55 29.60 26.29 2.98
N GLY A 56 28.33 26.17 2.61
CA GLY A 56 27.76 26.87 1.47
C GLY A 56 26.24 26.95 1.56
N SER A 57 25.65 27.58 0.57
CA SER A 57 24.21 27.74 0.45
C SER A 57 23.77 27.72 -1.01
N ALA A 58 22.51 27.36 -1.22
CA ALA A 58 21.86 27.45 -2.52
C ALA A 58 20.40 27.80 -2.35
N ASP A 59 19.86 28.64 -3.22
CA ASP A 59 18.43 28.82 -3.34
C ASP A 59 17.91 27.97 -4.51
N TRP A 60 16.66 27.55 -4.44
CA TRP A 60 16.04 26.85 -5.55
C TRP A 60 14.54 27.11 -5.63
N VAL A 61 14.02 26.96 -6.84
CA VAL A 61 12.60 26.98 -7.15
C VAL A 61 12.27 25.68 -7.87
N ALA A 62 11.32 24.93 -7.33
CA ALA A 62 10.82 23.71 -7.93
C ALA A 62 9.37 23.90 -8.36
N GLU A 63 9.06 23.53 -9.60
CA GLU A 63 7.72 23.52 -10.17
C GLU A 63 7.31 22.08 -10.46
N PHE A 64 6.12 21.71 -10.01
CA PHE A 64 5.57 20.38 -10.12
C PHE A 64 4.22 20.40 -10.81
N THR A 65 4.06 19.50 -11.77
CA THR A 65 2.77 19.21 -12.39
C THR A 65 2.15 18.02 -11.69
N ILE A 66 1.20 18.26 -10.78
CA ILE A 66 0.64 17.21 -9.90
C ILE A 66 -0.35 16.31 -10.65
N ASP A 67 -1.10 16.90 -11.57
CA ASP A 67 -2.05 16.19 -12.41
C ASP A 67 -1.62 16.41 -13.87
N PRO A 68 -1.05 15.40 -14.56
CA PRO A 68 -0.66 15.54 -15.95
C PRO A 68 -1.86 15.88 -16.86
N CYS A 69 -3.09 15.63 -16.41
CA CYS A 69 -4.34 15.99 -17.11
C CYS A 69 -4.86 17.38 -16.78
N LYS A 70 -4.26 18.03 -15.79
CA LYS A 70 -4.44 19.46 -15.53
C LYS A 70 -3.06 20.10 -15.42
N PRO A 71 -2.31 20.22 -16.53
CA PRO A 71 -0.94 20.71 -16.51
C PRO A 71 -0.81 22.14 -15.96
N LYS A 72 -1.92 22.89 -15.88
CA LYS A 72 -1.99 24.23 -15.27
C LYS A 72 -2.12 24.22 -13.74
N ASP A 73 -2.47 23.08 -13.14
CA ASP A 73 -2.51 22.89 -11.68
C ASP A 73 -1.10 22.59 -11.18
N VAL A 74 -0.26 23.63 -11.19
CA VAL A 74 1.14 23.54 -10.76
C VAL A 74 1.29 23.84 -9.27
N LEU A 75 2.21 23.12 -8.64
CA LEU A 75 2.72 23.40 -7.31
C LEU A 75 4.12 23.98 -7.45
N ILE A 76 4.33 25.18 -6.93
CA ILE A 76 5.64 25.83 -6.91
C ILE A 76 6.12 25.92 -5.47
N LEU A 77 7.30 25.37 -5.22
CA LEU A 77 8.01 25.44 -3.96
C LEU A 77 9.30 26.26 -4.13
N ASN A 78 9.63 27.05 -3.12
CA ASN A 78 10.94 27.66 -3.00
C ASN A 78 11.68 26.96 -1.86
N GLY A 79 12.98 26.76 -2.00
CA GLY A 79 13.81 26.29 -0.92
C GLY A 79 15.13 27.03 -0.82
N THR A 80 15.69 26.99 0.38
CA THR A 80 17.07 27.42 0.64
C THR A 80 17.79 26.28 1.34
N ASP A 81 18.91 25.87 0.76
CA ASP A 81 19.79 24.83 1.27
C ASP A 81 20.93 25.46 2.06
N ALA A 82 21.17 24.95 3.27
CA ALA A 82 22.40 25.16 4.03
C ALA A 82 23.26 23.89 3.93
N ILE A 83 24.43 24.03 3.30
CA ILE A 83 25.31 22.91 2.96
C ILE A 83 26.51 22.92 3.89
N LYS A 84 26.81 21.78 4.52
CA LYS A 84 28.01 21.55 5.33
C LYS A 84 28.77 20.36 4.78
N ARG A 85 30.06 20.55 4.51
CA ARG A 85 30.98 19.46 4.18
C ARG A 85 31.56 18.88 5.47
N SER A 86 31.52 17.56 5.58
CA SER A 86 32.10 16.80 6.69
C SER A 86 33.06 15.73 6.17
N TRP A 87 33.78 15.08 7.08
CA TRP A 87 34.73 14.01 6.73
C TRP A 87 34.06 12.78 6.10
N ASN A 88 32.75 12.61 6.27
CA ASN A 88 31.95 11.49 5.75
C ASN A 88 30.98 11.89 4.63
N GLY A 89 31.09 13.12 4.08
CA GLY A 89 30.30 13.55 2.94
C GLY A 89 29.73 14.95 3.08
N TYR A 90 28.51 15.15 2.58
CA TYR A 90 27.76 16.40 2.68
C TYR A 90 26.53 16.25 3.56
N HIS A 91 26.25 17.28 4.35
CA HIS A 91 25.01 17.44 5.07
C HIS A 91 24.29 18.70 4.58
N ILE A 92 23.04 18.53 4.16
CA ILE A 92 22.24 19.59 3.56
C ILE A 92 20.97 19.72 4.38
N GLU A 93 20.72 20.91 4.90
CA GLU A 93 19.47 21.27 5.56
C GLU A 93 18.69 22.21 4.63
N SER A 94 17.52 21.78 4.18
CA SER A 94 16.68 22.54 3.26
C SER A 94 15.46 23.08 3.98
N GLN A 95 15.25 24.40 3.88
CA GLN A 95 14.06 25.08 4.35
C GLN A 95 13.15 25.35 3.16
N ILE A 96 12.01 24.68 3.10
CA ILE A 96 11.14 24.63 1.92
C ILE A 96 9.83 25.35 2.21
N ARG A 97 9.36 26.20 1.30
CA ARG A 97 8.12 26.99 1.45
C ARG A 97 7.26 26.87 0.20
N LEU A 98 5.95 26.85 0.41
CA LEU A 98 4.99 26.95 -0.67
C LEU A 98 5.01 28.37 -1.26
N LYS A 99 5.26 28.47 -2.57
CA LYS A 99 5.10 29.71 -3.33
C LYS A 99 3.74 29.77 -4.03
N GLN A 100 3.31 28.66 -4.64
CA GLN A 100 2.03 28.55 -5.33
C GLN A 100 1.50 27.12 -5.22
N GLY A 101 0.21 26.96 -5.02
CA GLY A 101 -0.45 25.66 -5.00
C GLY A 101 -1.95 25.82 -4.75
N ASN A 102 -2.70 24.74 -4.93
CA ASN A 102 -4.14 24.73 -4.65
C ASN A 102 -4.45 24.90 -3.15
N GLU A 103 -5.73 25.10 -2.80
CA GLU A 103 -6.18 25.32 -1.41
C GLU A 103 -5.73 24.21 -0.44
N ILE A 104 -5.61 22.97 -0.90
CA ILE A 104 -5.18 21.84 -0.09
C ILE A 104 -3.70 22.02 0.30
N PHE A 105 -2.83 22.31 -0.67
CA PHE A 105 -1.40 22.55 -0.39
C PHE A 105 -1.19 23.83 0.42
N GLN A 106 -1.95 24.89 0.15
CA GLN A 106 -1.94 26.10 0.97
C GLN A 106 -2.32 25.81 2.42
N GLY A 107 -3.26 24.88 2.65
CA GLY A 107 -3.61 24.41 3.98
C GLY A 107 -2.48 23.62 4.66
N LEU A 108 -1.89 22.66 3.95
CA LEU A 108 -0.89 21.72 4.49
C LEU A 108 0.49 22.35 4.71
N LEU A 109 0.87 23.30 3.86
CA LEU A 109 2.23 23.87 3.78
C LEU A 109 2.28 25.34 4.26
N LYS A 110 1.40 25.71 5.21
CA LYS A 110 1.39 27.08 5.79
C LYS A 110 2.69 27.43 6.49
N LYS A 111 3.36 26.43 7.07
CA LYS A 111 4.68 26.59 7.70
C LYS A 111 5.74 25.98 6.79
N PRO A 112 6.98 26.50 6.83
CA PRO A 112 8.09 25.90 6.11
C PRO A 112 8.25 24.41 6.48
N LEU A 113 8.59 23.59 5.49
CA LEU A 113 9.06 22.23 5.71
C LEU A 113 10.56 22.26 5.95
N THR A 114 11.05 21.28 6.71
CA THR A 114 12.49 21.07 6.87
C THR A 114 12.84 19.70 6.32
N ALA A 115 13.76 19.67 5.37
CA ALA A 115 14.37 18.45 4.86
C ALA A 115 15.83 18.37 5.34
N GLN A 116 16.26 17.18 5.70
CA GLN A 116 17.64 16.88 6.06
C GLN A 116 18.15 15.81 5.11
N THR A 117 19.22 16.12 4.39
CA THR A 117 19.86 15.18 3.48
C THR A 117 21.31 14.97 3.88
N ARG A 118 21.77 13.73 3.80
CA ARG A 118 23.17 13.35 3.93
C ARG A 118 23.56 12.58 2.68
N ILE A 119 24.72 12.91 2.14
CA ILE A 119 25.27 12.27 0.96
C ILE A 119 26.65 11.81 1.35
N ASP A 120 26.89 10.50 1.38
CA ASP A 120 28.20 9.98 1.73
C ASP A 120 29.18 10.03 0.55
N TRP A 121 30.45 9.77 0.81
CA TRP A 121 31.48 9.71 -0.24
C TRP A 121 31.34 8.53 -1.20
N LEU A 122 30.43 7.59 -0.95
CA LEU A 122 30.10 6.49 -1.86
C LEU A 122 28.87 6.81 -2.74
N GLY A 123 28.32 8.03 -2.61
CA GLY A 123 27.17 8.50 -3.36
C GLY A 123 25.83 7.96 -2.86
N VAL A 124 25.76 7.44 -1.64
CA VAL A 124 24.50 7.07 -0.99
C VAL A 124 23.88 8.31 -0.36
N ILE A 125 22.60 8.50 -0.66
CA ILE A 125 21.79 9.64 -0.22
C ILE A 125 20.80 9.14 0.81
N HIS A 126 20.84 9.74 2.00
CA HIS A 126 19.87 9.55 3.06
C HIS A 126 19.13 10.85 3.26
N SER A 127 17.84 10.89 2.96
CA SER A 127 17.04 12.09 3.11
C SER A 127 15.84 11.85 4.02
N SER A 128 15.50 12.86 4.81
CA SER A 128 14.35 12.87 5.71
C SER A 128 13.62 14.20 5.57
N LEU A 129 12.31 14.15 5.34
CA LEU A 129 11.43 15.31 5.32
C LEU A 129 10.43 15.18 6.47
N THR A 130 10.31 16.24 7.26
CA THR A 130 9.30 16.29 8.32
C THR A 130 8.34 17.43 8.04
N THR A 131 7.04 17.14 8.08
CA THR A 131 6.00 18.16 7.92
C THR A 131 5.70 18.83 9.26
N PRO A 132 5.29 20.10 9.27
CA PRO A 132 4.68 20.69 10.44
C PRO A 132 3.36 19.97 10.76
N MET A 133 2.90 20.14 12.01
CA MET A 133 1.54 19.75 12.39
C MET A 133 0.54 20.51 11.51
N TYR A 134 -0.42 19.77 10.95
CA TYR A 134 -1.55 20.35 10.23
C TYR A 134 -2.77 20.41 11.15
N GLU A 135 -3.38 21.59 11.23
CA GLU A 135 -4.62 21.78 11.96
C GLU A 135 -5.58 22.67 11.15
N LYS A 136 -6.81 22.20 11.00
CA LYS A 136 -7.91 22.94 10.38
C LYS A 136 -9.12 22.88 11.30
N ASN A 137 -9.52 24.03 11.82
CA ASN A 137 -10.70 24.19 12.64
C ASN A 137 -11.76 24.96 11.84
N GLY A 138 -12.71 24.23 11.25
CA GLY A 138 -13.89 24.79 10.62
C GLY A 138 -15.15 24.56 11.46
N ALA A 139 -16.24 25.24 11.10
CA ALA A 139 -17.52 25.12 11.82
C ALA A 139 -18.06 23.68 11.86
N ASP A 140 -17.86 22.93 10.78
CA ASP A 140 -18.44 21.59 10.59
C ASP A 140 -17.41 20.45 10.69
N MET A 141 -16.12 20.78 10.68
CA MET A 141 -15.04 19.80 10.64
C MET A 141 -13.78 20.35 11.32
N GLN A 142 -13.24 19.60 12.26
CA GLN A 142 -11.92 19.80 12.84
C GLN A 142 -11.01 18.66 12.40
N THR A 143 -9.82 18.98 11.92
CA THR A 143 -8.84 17.99 11.49
C THR A 143 -7.49 18.34 12.08
N ARG A 144 -6.83 17.36 12.67
CA ARG A 144 -5.46 17.47 13.15
C ARG A 144 -4.65 16.29 12.63
N ILE A 145 -3.50 16.56 12.05
CA ILE A 145 -2.54 15.55 11.59
C ILE A 145 -1.20 15.90 12.23
N GLU A 146 -0.66 14.95 13.01
CA GLU A 146 0.65 15.07 13.63
C GLU A 146 1.76 15.16 12.57
N PRO A 147 2.93 15.73 12.90
CA PRO A 147 4.07 15.82 12.00
C PRO A 147 4.37 14.48 11.29
N MET A 148 4.28 14.49 9.98
CA MET A 148 4.56 13.31 9.15
C MET A 148 6.05 13.25 8.87
N THR A 149 6.62 12.05 8.89
CA THR A 149 8.03 11.83 8.54
C THR A 149 8.12 10.98 7.29
N PHE A 150 8.93 11.43 6.35
CA PHE A 150 9.25 10.69 5.14
C PHE A 150 10.76 10.50 5.07
N LYS A 151 11.21 9.30 4.70
CA LYS A 151 12.63 8.99 4.52
C LYS A 151 12.85 8.32 3.19
N LEU A 152 13.92 8.71 2.50
CA LEU A 152 14.38 8.11 1.26
C LEU A 152 15.85 7.73 1.42
N ASP A 153 16.18 6.49 1.07
CA ASP A 153 17.55 6.08 0.78
C ASP A 153 17.67 5.85 -0.73
N ALA A 154 18.70 6.44 -1.35
CA ALA A 154 18.94 6.31 -2.78
C ALA A 154 20.44 6.29 -3.08
N LYS A 155 20.82 5.85 -4.28
CA LYS A 155 22.21 5.82 -4.74
C LYS A 155 22.30 6.32 -6.17
N SER A 156 23.27 7.17 -6.45
CA SER A 156 23.56 7.60 -7.82
C SER A 156 24.34 6.51 -8.57
N LYS A 157 23.90 6.13 -9.77
CA LYS A 157 24.56 5.17 -10.66
C LYS A 157 24.42 5.63 -12.12
N ALA A 158 25.54 5.98 -12.76
CA ALA A 158 25.62 6.30 -14.20
C ALA A 158 24.49 7.24 -14.70
N ASP A 159 24.40 8.43 -14.09
CA ASP A 159 23.39 9.47 -14.37
C ASP A 159 21.93 9.13 -14.00
N GLN A 160 21.69 7.99 -13.36
CA GLN A 160 20.38 7.60 -12.80
C GLN A 160 20.43 7.56 -11.27
N LEU A 161 19.29 7.88 -10.65
CA LEU A 161 19.08 7.70 -9.22
C LEU A 161 18.37 6.38 -9.00
N ASP A 162 19.05 5.46 -8.33
CA ASP A 162 18.50 4.18 -7.90
C ASP A 162 17.91 4.36 -6.49
N VAL A 163 16.59 4.27 -6.36
CA VAL A 163 15.91 4.44 -5.08
C VAL A 163 15.94 3.11 -4.32
N LEU A 164 16.67 3.08 -3.21
CA LEU A 164 16.93 1.87 -2.43
C LEU A 164 15.82 1.58 -1.43
N LYS A 165 15.23 2.61 -0.83
CA LYS A 165 14.22 2.45 0.22
C LYS A 165 13.41 3.72 0.42
N LEU A 166 12.11 3.56 0.62
CA LEU A 166 11.18 4.62 0.98
C LEU A 166 10.45 4.25 2.27
N LYS A 167 10.37 5.20 3.21
CA LYS A 167 9.61 5.07 4.45
C LYS A 167 8.74 6.28 4.69
N PHE A 168 7.51 6.06 5.14
CA PHE A 168 6.53 7.08 5.46
C PHE A 168 5.88 6.77 6.80
N GLN A 169 5.74 7.78 7.65
CA GLN A 169 5.15 7.64 8.98
C GLN A 169 4.19 8.80 9.29
N ILE A 170 2.99 8.47 9.77
CA ILE A 170 2.04 9.41 10.38
C ILE A 170 1.79 8.94 11.82
N PRO A 171 2.30 9.65 12.84
CA PRO A 171 2.11 9.26 14.25
C PRO A 171 0.64 9.27 14.68
N GLY A 172 -0.11 10.28 14.23
CA GLY A 172 -1.50 10.43 14.63
C GLY A 172 -2.29 11.33 13.70
N MET A 173 -3.56 10.99 13.53
CA MET A 173 -4.55 11.81 12.82
C MET A 173 -5.87 11.75 13.56
N THR A 174 -6.52 12.91 13.72
CA THR A 174 -7.88 13.01 14.23
C THR A 174 -8.75 13.85 13.33
N VAL A 175 -10.00 13.43 13.16
CA VAL A 175 -11.04 14.17 12.44
C VAL A 175 -12.30 14.16 13.31
N ASN A 176 -12.80 15.35 13.64
CA ASN A 176 -14.13 15.53 14.21
C ASN A 176 -15.02 16.15 13.15
N ASP A 177 -16.14 15.54 12.85
CA ASP A 177 -17.16 16.10 11.97
C ASP A 177 -18.56 15.96 12.59
N LYS A 178 -19.60 16.23 11.79
CA LYS A 178 -21.01 16.07 12.18
C LYS A 178 -21.39 14.61 12.47
N LEU A 179 -20.72 13.66 11.83
CA LEU A 179 -21.02 12.23 11.96
C LEU A 179 -20.36 11.66 13.21
N GLY A 180 -19.12 12.05 13.52
CA GLY A 180 -18.38 11.46 14.62
C GLY A 180 -16.96 11.97 14.82
N HIS A 181 -16.22 11.22 15.62
CA HIS A 181 -14.79 11.32 15.82
C HIS A 181 -14.10 10.15 15.14
N VAL A 182 -13.08 10.42 14.33
CA VAL A 182 -12.18 9.41 13.75
C VAL A 182 -10.77 9.68 14.27
N GLN A 183 -10.10 8.63 14.72
CA GLN A 183 -8.70 8.65 15.12
C GLN A 183 -7.93 7.54 14.41
N MET A 184 -6.75 7.87 13.90
CA MET A 184 -5.76 6.90 13.42
C MET A 184 -4.46 7.09 14.20
N ARG A 185 -3.81 6.00 14.59
CA ARG A 185 -2.52 6.01 15.30
C ARG A 185 -1.49 5.16 14.55
N ASP A 186 -0.26 5.68 14.52
CA ASP A 186 0.96 5.02 14.03
C ASP A 186 0.78 4.31 12.70
N LEU A 187 0.51 5.09 11.65
CA LEU A 187 0.63 4.60 10.28
C LEU A 187 2.11 4.59 9.91
N GLU A 188 2.62 3.43 9.51
CA GLU A 188 3.97 3.25 8.99
C GLU A 188 3.91 2.47 7.68
N PHE A 189 4.47 3.05 6.62
CA PHE A 189 4.70 2.41 5.34
C PHE A 189 6.21 2.36 5.06
N GLU A 190 6.70 1.24 4.58
CA GLU A 190 8.10 1.04 4.21
C GLU A 190 8.17 0.12 2.98
N THR A 191 8.94 0.50 1.97
CA THR A 191 9.17 -0.33 0.78
C THR A 191 10.58 -0.14 0.25
N ASN A 192 11.14 -1.20 -0.33
CA ASN A 192 12.29 -1.13 -1.24
C ASN A 192 11.95 -1.74 -2.62
N GLN A 193 10.67 -1.95 -2.90
CA GLN A 193 10.19 -2.63 -4.11
C GLN A 193 9.50 -1.64 -5.05
N GLY A 194 9.73 -1.81 -6.35
CA GLY A 194 9.00 -1.05 -7.39
C GLY A 194 9.29 0.45 -7.34
N LEU A 195 10.46 0.80 -6.81
CA LEU A 195 10.95 2.18 -6.74
C LEU A 195 11.79 2.56 -7.97
N ASN A 196 12.12 1.57 -8.79
CA ASN A 196 12.87 1.69 -10.02
C ASN A 196 12.13 0.99 -11.16
N SER A 197 12.55 1.23 -12.39
CA SER A 197 11.93 0.74 -13.62
C SER A 197 12.00 -0.78 -13.85
N VAL A 198 12.68 -1.53 -12.97
CA VAL A 198 12.86 -2.98 -13.09
C VAL A 198 12.31 -3.66 -11.84
N LEU A 199 11.54 -4.72 -12.07
CA LEU A 199 11.05 -5.64 -11.06
C LEU A 199 12.22 -6.41 -10.48
N ASP A 200 12.48 -6.12 -9.22
CA ASP A 200 13.53 -6.66 -8.40
C ASP A 200 12.98 -7.35 -7.15
N GLN A 201 13.88 -8.03 -6.44
CA GLN A 201 13.55 -8.59 -5.14
C GLN A 201 13.29 -7.45 -4.16
N GLY A 202 12.29 -7.61 -3.30
CA GLY A 202 11.92 -6.53 -2.41
C GLY A 202 10.86 -6.90 -1.40
N LYS A 203 10.55 -5.93 -0.56
CA LYS A 203 9.65 -6.02 0.57
C LYS A 203 8.90 -4.71 0.74
N THR A 204 7.58 -4.81 0.82
CA THR A 204 6.68 -3.71 1.16
C THR A 204 5.98 -4.04 2.48
N ARG A 205 5.93 -3.09 3.41
CA ARG A 205 5.24 -3.21 4.70
C ARG A 205 4.36 -1.99 4.92
N LEU A 206 3.13 -2.22 5.36
CA LEU A 206 2.22 -1.22 5.89
C LEU A 206 1.76 -1.68 7.27
N ASN A 207 1.83 -0.81 8.28
CA ASN A 207 1.25 -1.05 9.59
C ASN A 207 0.39 0.15 10.00
N ILE A 208 -0.70 -0.11 10.70
CA ILE A 208 -1.51 0.90 11.36
C ILE A 208 -1.86 0.34 12.74
N ALA A 209 -1.38 0.99 13.81
CA ALA A 209 -1.61 0.50 15.17
C ALA A 209 -3.10 0.51 15.53
N SER A 210 -3.83 1.57 15.18
CA SER A 210 -5.28 1.57 15.31
C SER A 210 -5.99 2.57 14.41
N ILE A 211 -7.20 2.22 13.97
CA ILE A 211 -8.19 3.13 13.40
C ILE A 211 -9.46 3.01 14.25
N GLN A 212 -9.88 4.11 14.88
CA GLN A 212 -11.08 4.17 15.69
C GLN A 212 -12.06 5.19 15.10
N ARG A 213 -13.35 4.83 15.08
CA ARG A 213 -14.45 5.72 14.76
C ARG A 213 -15.50 5.65 15.86
N THR A 214 -15.82 6.80 16.43
CA THR A 214 -16.89 6.99 17.40
C THR A 214 -17.95 7.87 16.78
N ASP A 215 -19.08 7.28 16.40
CA ASP A 215 -20.20 8.00 15.78
C ASP A 215 -21.11 8.63 16.83
N ARG A 216 -21.62 9.84 16.54
CA ARG A 216 -22.54 10.56 17.44
C ARG A 216 -23.90 9.87 17.53
N ASN A 217 -24.36 9.28 16.43
CA ASN A 217 -25.54 8.42 16.39
C ASN A 217 -25.13 6.97 16.16
N VAL A 218 -24.73 6.31 17.25
CA VAL A 218 -24.25 4.91 17.24
C VAL A 218 -25.29 3.96 16.65
N GLN A 219 -26.58 4.23 16.82
CA GLN A 219 -27.69 3.41 16.31
C GLN A 219 -27.83 3.45 14.78
N GLN A 220 -27.37 4.53 14.13
CA GLN A 220 -27.55 4.73 12.69
C GLN A 220 -26.29 4.38 11.87
N PHE A 221 -25.10 4.65 12.40
CA PHE A 221 -23.85 4.50 11.66
C PHE A 221 -22.85 3.50 12.28
N GLY A 222 -23.02 3.17 13.56
CA GLY A 222 -22.16 2.24 14.29
C GLY A 222 -20.76 2.79 14.60
N SER A 223 -20.29 2.63 15.84
CA SER A 223 -18.88 2.90 16.18
C SER A 223 -18.03 1.65 15.97
N GLY A 224 -16.73 1.83 15.75
CA GLY A 224 -15.82 0.73 15.48
C GLY A 224 -14.36 1.03 15.74
N GLU A 225 -13.58 -0.02 15.91
CA GLU A 225 -12.15 0.04 16.10
C GLU A 225 -11.47 -1.13 15.38
N LEU A 226 -10.41 -0.82 14.64
CA LEU A 226 -9.49 -1.77 14.03
C LEU A 226 -8.13 -1.58 14.73
N LYS A 227 -7.50 -2.65 15.22
CA LYS A 227 -6.17 -2.63 15.84
C LYS A 227 -5.20 -3.56 15.15
N ASP A 228 -3.93 -3.17 15.18
CA ASP A 228 -2.79 -3.94 14.71
C ASP A 228 -3.00 -4.43 13.28
N PHE A 229 -3.39 -3.52 12.39
CA PHE A 229 -3.48 -3.81 10.97
C PHE A 229 -2.07 -3.83 10.38
N ALA A 230 -1.72 -4.92 9.70
CA ALA A 230 -0.46 -5.03 9.00
C ALA A 230 -0.62 -5.71 7.64
N VAL A 231 0.05 -5.17 6.63
CA VAL A 231 0.24 -5.80 5.33
C VAL A 231 1.74 -5.95 5.09
N LEU A 232 2.14 -7.13 4.66
CA LEU A 232 3.49 -7.44 4.25
C LEU A 232 3.44 -8.10 2.87
N VAL A 233 4.21 -7.57 1.92
CA VAL A 233 4.43 -8.18 0.60
C VAL A 233 5.92 -8.42 0.45
N ASN A 234 6.32 -9.64 0.17
CA ASN A 234 7.69 -9.97 -0.26
C ASN A 234 7.65 -10.39 -1.72
N THR A 235 8.65 -9.96 -2.47
CA THR A 235 8.80 -10.29 -3.88
C THR A 235 10.12 -10.99 -4.09
N GLY A 236 10.05 -12.22 -4.58
CA GLY A 236 11.21 -13.02 -4.97
C GLY A 236 11.36 -12.99 -6.48
N VAL A 237 12.55 -12.69 -6.97
CA VAL A 237 12.85 -12.67 -8.41
C VAL A 237 13.97 -13.65 -8.72
N ASP A 238 13.76 -14.46 -9.75
CA ASP A 238 14.73 -15.36 -10.37
C ASP A 238 14.91 -14.95 -11.85
N GLU A 239 15.76 -15.64 -12.64
CA GLU A 239 16.07 -15.27 -14.03
C GLU A 239 14.81 -15.04 -14.88
N HIS A 240 13.84 -15.96 -14.80
CA HIS A 240 12.61 -15.91 -15.61
C HIS A 240 11.31 -15.85 -14.79
N LYS A 241 11.40 -15.92 -13.46
CA LYS A 241 10.23 -16.06 -12.58
C LYS A 241 10.16 -14.98 -11.53
N VAL A 242 8.94 -14.66 -11.12
CA VAL A 242 8.65 -13.83 -9.94
C VAL A 242 7.64 -14.52 -9.03
N ASN A 243 7.84 -14.36 -7.73
CA ASN A 243 6.96 -14.82 -6.68
C ASN A 243 6.53 -13.63 -5.81
N PHE A 244 5.27 -13.63 -5.38
CA PHE A 244 4.73 -12.63 -4.44
C PHE A 244 4.15 -13.32 -3.23
N ASP A 245 4.68 -13.04 -2.04
CA ASP A 245 4.17 -13.51 -0.76
C ASP A 245 3.52 -12.35 -0.01
N THR A 246 2.19 -12.36 0.07
CA THR A 246 1.37 -11.36 0.76
C THR A 246 0.86 -11.91 2.07
N GLN A 247 0.98 -11.14 3.14
CA GLN A 247 0.37 -11.40 4.44
C GLN A 247 -0.42 -10.18 4.87
N VAL A 248 -1.68 -10.40 5.24
CA VAL A 248 -2.57 -9.42 5.86
C VAL A 248 -2.88 -9.89 7.27
N LYS A 249 -2.75 -9.01 8.25
CA LYS A 249 -3.06 -9.26 9.66
C LYS A 249 -3.92 -8.14 10.22
N ILE A 250 -4.89 -8.51 11.05
CA ILE A 250 -5.66 -7.62 11.92
C ILE A 250 -5.68 -8.28 13.29
N GLY A 251 -5.09 -7.62 14.30
CA GLY A 251 -5.08 -8.15 15.67
C GLY A 251 -6.47 -8.17 16.28
N GLU A 252 -7.22 -7.08 16.14
CA GLU A 252 -8.59 -6.97 16.67
C GLU A 252 -9.46 -6.05 15.80
N MET A 253 -10.72 -6.46 15.60
CA MET A 253 -11.77 -5.64 15.00
C MET A 253 -13.00 -5.67 15.90
N ARG A 254 -13.44 -4.48 16.32
CA ARG A 254 -14.65 -4.26 17.11
C ARG A 254 -15.58 -3.38 16.31
N LEU A 255 -16.82 -3.78 16.14
CA LEU A 255 -17.85 -2.98 15.48
C LEU A 255 -19.10 -3.00 16.34
N HIS A 256 -19.89 -1.91 16.29
CA HIS A 256 -21.13 -1.82 17.07
C HIS A 256 -22.08 -2.97 16.71
N ASN A 257 -22.63 -3.63 17.74
CA ASN A 257 -23.53 -4.77 17.64
C ASN A 257 -23.00 -5.99 16.88
N ILE A 258 -21.70 -6.07 16.58
CA ILE A 258 -21.07 -7.22 15.92
C ILE A 258 -20.05 -7.83 16.90
N PRO A 259 -19.89 -9.17 16.93
CA PRO A 259 -18.91 -9.81 17.80
C PRO A 259 -17.50 -9.31 17.47
N SER A 260 -16.63 -9.22 18.47
CA SER A 260 -15.23 -8.90 18.22
C SER A 260 -14.56 -10.02 17.43
N PHE A 261 -13.85 -9.63 16.38
CA PHE A 261 -12.99 -10.52 15.63
C PHE A 261 -11.55 -10.31 16.08
N ARG A 262 -10.81 -11.40 16.26
CA ARG A 262 -9.42 -11.38 16.73
C ARG A 262 -8.54 -12.24 15.84
N ASP A 263 -7.25 -11.92 15.85
CA ASP A 263 -6.17 -12.68 15.22
C ASP A 263 -6.45 -13.04 13.76
N PHE A 264 -7.08 -12.14 12.99
CA PHE A 264 -7.30 -12.36 11.57
C PHE A 264 -5.95 -12.36 10.87
N GLN A 265 -5.67 -13.43 10.15
CA GLN A 265 -4.48 -13.57 9.32
C GLN A 265 -4.88 -14.21 8.00
N MET A 266 -4.48 -13.59 6.90
CA MET A 266 -4.59 -14.13 5.56
C MET A 266 -3.23 -14.07 4.90
N ASN A 267 -2.71 -15.22 4.48
CA ASN A 267 -1.46 -15.32 3.72
C ASN A 267 -1.81 -15.78 2.31
N MET A 268 -1.19 -15.18 1.30
CA MET A 268 -1.38 -15.54 -0.10
C MET A 268 -0.02 -15.46 -0.82
N SER A 269 0.34 -16.54 -1.49
CA SER A 269 1.55 -16.67 -2.27
C SER A 269 1.17 -16.91 -3.72
N LEU A 270 1.68 -16.09 -4.64
CA LEU A 270 1.69 -16.35 -6.07
C LEU A 270 3.09 -16.78 -6.46
N LYS A 271 3.22 -17.94 -7.10
CA LYS A 271 4.51 -18.56 -7.42
C LYS A 271 4.64 -18.84 -8.90
N ALA A 272 5.88 -18.76 -9.37
CA ALA A 272 6.29 -19.06 -10.74
C ALA A 272 5.57 -18.21 -11.81
N LEU A 273 5.30 -16.95 -11.52
CA LEU A 273 4.81 -16.00 -12.52
C LEU A 273 5.94 -15.67 -13.50
N ASN A 274 5.59 -15.46 -14.77
CA ASN A 274 6.55 -15.05 -15.79
C ASN A 274 7.06 -13.63 -15.55
N ARG A 275 8.36 -13.47 -15.28
CA ARG A 275 8.95 -12.17 -14.93
C ARG A 275 8.72 -11.10 -16.00
N GLN A 276 8.96 -11.42 -17.27
CA GLN A 276 8.84 -10.45 -18.35
C GLN A 276 7.39 -9.98 -18.54
N LYS A 277 6.44 -10.91 -18.51
CA LYS A 277 5.01 -10.58 -18.64
C LYS A 277 4.49 -9.81 -17.43
N THR A 278 4.96 -10.15 -16.22
CA THR A 278 4.64 -9.40 -15.00
C THR A 278 5.22 -7.99 -15.04
N GLN A 279 6.48 -7.82 -15.47
CA GLN A 279 7.06 -6.49 -15.68
C GLN A 279 6.21 -5.67 -16.64
N ALA A 280 5.88 -6.22 -17.82
CA ALA A 280 5.09 -5.52 -18.83
C ALA A 280 3.72 -5.06 -18.28
N PHE A 281 3.09 -5.87 -17.43
CA PHE A 281 1.84 -5.51 -16.77
C PHE A 281 2.03 -4.35 -15.77
N LEU A 282 3.09 -4.39 -14.96
CA LEU A 282 3.40 -3.33 -14.00
C LEU A 282 3.76 -2.02 -14.72
N ASP A 283 4.54 -2.08 -15.80
CA ASP A 283 4.88 -0.92 -16.63
C ASP A 283 3.64 -0.25 -17.22
N LEU A 284 2.64 -1.04 -17.62
CA LEU A 284 1.36 -0.52 -18.10
C LEU A 284 0.53 0.14 -16.98
N LEU A 285 0.55 -0.42 -15.77
CA LEU A 285 -0.09 0.20 -14.61
C LEU A 285 0.56 1.53 -14.24
N GLU A 286 1.88 1.62 -14.32
CA GLU A 286 2.63 2.87 -14.09
C GLU A 286 2.30 3.90 -15.17
N LYS A 287 2.39 3.55 -16.45
CA LYS A 287 2.02 4.44 -17.57
C LYS A 287 0.59 4.94 -17.51
N ASN A 288 -0.35 4.13 -17.02
CA ASN A 288 -1.74 4.55 -16.80
C ASN A 288 -1.85 5.71 -15.81
N SER A 289 -0.94 5.81 -14.84
CA SER A 289 -0.92 6.95 -13.91
C SER A 289 -0.42 8.26 -14.53
N GLU A 290 0.22 8.21 -15.71
CA GLU A 290 0.91 9.34 -16.34
C GLU A 290 0.19 9.91 -17.58
N VAL A 291 -0.73 9.17 -18.22
CA VAL A 291 -1.32 9.54 -19.53
C VAL A 291 -2.81 9.90 -19.43
N CYS A 292 -3.20 11.01 -20.05
CA CYS A 292 -4.58 11.46 -20.19
C CYS A 292 -5.28 10.80 -21.38
N GLY A 293 -5.21 9.47 -21.43
CA GLY A 293 -5.77 8.66 -22.51
C GLY A 293 -7.27 8.42 -22.36
N THR A 294 -7.91 7.98 -23.43
CA THR A 294 -9.28 7.47 -23.34
C THR A 294 -9.27 6.14 -22.57
N LYS A 295 -10.15 6.00 -21.57
CA LYS A 295 -10.21 4.84 -20.66
C LYS A 295 -10.36 3.48 -21.38
N LYS A 296 -10.78 3.48 -22.65
CA LYS A 296 -11.18 2.29 -23.40
C LYS A 296 -10.00 1.53 -24.01
N GLU A 297 -9.07 2.22 -24.66
CA GLU A 297 -7.86 1.60 -25.25
C GLU A 297 -6.95 1.06 -24.13
N LEU A 298 -6.79 1.84 -23.07
CA LEU A 298 -5.98 1.48 -21.91
C LEU A 298 -6.54 0.29 -21.12
N SER A 299 -7.87 0.15 -21.04
CA SER A 299 -8.50 -1.04 -20.45
C SER A 299 -8.22 -2.30 -21.26
N GLN A 300 -8.04 -2.18 -22.58
CA GLN A 300 -7.74 -3.31 -23.45
C GLN A 300 -6.28 -3.76 -23.30
N ASP A 301 -5.33 -2.84 -23.24
CA ASP A 301 -3.91 -3.16 -23.07
C ASP A 301 -3.62 -3.82 -21.71
N LEU A 302 -4.21 -3.28 -20.64
CA LEU A 302 -4.14 -3.90 -19.31
C LEU A 302 -4.75 -5.30 -19.31
N MET A 303 -5.87 -5.49 -20.01
CA MET A 303 -6.51 -6.80 -20.14
C MET A 303 -5.62 -7.79 -20.90
N ASN A 304 -5.07 -7.38 -22.04
CA ASN A 304 -4.19 -8.21 -22.86
C ASN A 304 -2.94 -8.63 -22.07
N SER A 305 -2.34 -7.69 -21.33
CA SER A 305 -1.18 -7.98 -20.49
C SER A 305 -1.50 -8.91 -19.32
N PHE A 306 -2.68 -8.76 -18.70
CA PHE A 306 -3.15 -9.69 -17.66
C PHE A 306 -3.37 -11.10 -18.24
N LEU A 307 -4.04 -11.21 -19.39
CA LEU A 307 -4.24 -12.49 -20.08
C LEU A 307 -2.91 -13.17 -20.43
N ALA A 308 -1.88 -12.41 -20.80
CA ALA A 308 -0.56 -12.97 -21.07
C ALA A 308 0.04 -13.70 -19.86
N ILE A 309 -0.11 -13.14 -18.65
CA ILE A 309 0.32 -13.75 -17.39
C ILE A 309 -0.50 -15.02 -17.13
N VAL A 310 -1.82 -14.94 -17.21
CA VAL A 310 -2.73 -16.07 -16.97
C VAL A 310 -2.45 -17.22 -17.94
N ASN A 311 -2.23 -16.92 -19.22
CA ASN A 311 -1.94 -17.90 -20.26
C ASN A 311 -0.59 -18.61 -20.07
N ASP A 312 0.36 -18.03 -19.32
CA ASP A 312 1.60 -18.72 -18.94
C ASP A 312 1.39 -19.77 -17.84
N GLY A 313 0.30 -19.64 -17.09
CA GLY A 313 0.04 -20.39 -15.88
C GLY A 313 0.87 -19.92 -14.69
N PHE A 314 0.41 -20.24 -13.48
CA PHE A 314 1.11 -19.94 -12.23
C PHE A 314 0.54 -20.80 -11.10
N SER A 315 1.27 -20.91 -10.00
CA SER A 315 0.79 -21.58 -8.78
C SER A 315 0.34 -20.55 -7.74
N PHE A 316 -0.64 -20.90 -6.93
CA PHE A 316 -1.08 -20.07 -5.81
C PHE A 316 -1.25 -20.92 -4.55
N GLU A 317 -0.90 -20.32 -3.42
CA GLU A 317 -1.05 -20.94 -2.10
C GLU A 317 -1.59 -19.90 -1.12
N SER A 318 -2.41 -20.33 -0.19
CA SER A 318 -2.89 -19.51 0.91
C SER A 318 -2.97 -20.42 2.12
N GLN A 319 -1.94 -20.37 2.97
CA GLN A 319 -1.76 -21.29 4.09
C GLN A 319 -1.78 -20.54 5.41
N ASN A 320 -2.12 -21.22 6.50
CA ASN A 320 -2.14 -20.63 7.85
C ASN A 320 -3.06 -19.41 7.95
N ASN A 321 -4.19 -19.43 7.22
CA ASN A 321 -5.21 -18.40 7.37
C ASN A 321 -6.05 -18.71 8.60
N GLN A 322 -6.42 -17.68 9.35
CA GLN A 322 -7.25 -17.84 10.53
C GLN A 322 -8.07 -16.59 10.84
N ILE A 323 -9.15 -16.79 11.58
CA ILE A 323 -9.95 -15.75 12.21
C ILE A 323 -10.56 -16.33 13.50
N LYS A 324 -10.66 -15.51 14.55
CA LYS A 324 -11.37 -15.85 15.78
C LYS A 324 -12.55 -14.91 15.98
N ALA A 325 -13.65 -15.42 16.52
CA ALA A 325 -14.79 -14.63 16.98
C ALA A 325 -15.32 -15.22 18.28
N GLY A 326 -15.41 -14.40 19.34
CA GLY A 326 -15.65 -14.91 20.69
C GLY A 326 -14.56 -15.92 21.10
N GLU A 327 -14.98 -17.09 21.58
CA GLU A 327 -14.09 -18.22 21.92
C GLU A 327 -13.81 -19.18 20.75
N GLY A 328 -14.55 -19.03 19.63
CA GLY A 328 -14.40 -19.90 18.47
C GLY A 328 -13.36 -19.40 17.45
N TYR A 329 -12.92 -20.31 16.59
CA TYR A 329 -11.98 -20.03 15.50
C TYR A 329 -12.38 -20.69 14.18
N ALA A 330 -11.85 -20.15 13.08
CA ALA A 330 -11.85 -20.79 11.77
C ALA A 330 -10.45 -20.66 11.15
N LYS A 331 -10.03 -21.70 10.43
CA LYS A 331 -8.80 -21.77 9.65
C LYS A 331 -9.14 -22.20 8.24
N ALA A 332 -8.37 -21.70 7.28
CA ALA A 332 -8.50 -22.09 5.90
C ALA A 332 -7.13 -22.23 5.26
N ASN A 333 -6.98 -23.24 4.42
CA ASN A 333 -5.81 -23.47 3.60
C ASN A 333 -6.27 -23.72 2.16
N LEU A 334 -5.55 -23.15 1.20
CA LEU A 334 -5.80 -23.30 -0.22
C LEU A 334 -4.46 -23.50 -0.91
N THR A 335 -4.40 -24.44 -1.84
CA THR A 335 -3.28 -24.62 -2.76
C THR A 335 -3.84 -24.87 -4.13
N GLY A 336 -3.20 -24.38 -5.17
CA GLY A 336 -3.67 -24.61 -6.52
C GLY A 336 -2.75 -24.04 -7.56
N LYS A 337 -3.20 -24.16 -8.80
CA LYS A 337 -2.52 -23.63 -9.96
C LYS A 337 -3.52 -23.23 -11.02
N VAL A 338 -3.13 -22.22 -11.78
CA VAL A 338 -3.73 -21.88 -13.06
C VAL A 338 -2.87 -22.55 -14.13
N MET A 339 -3.49 -23.42 -14.90
CA MET A 339 -2.87 -24.12 -16.01
C MET A 339 -2.64 -23.15 -17.18
N PRO A 340 -1.55 -23.32 -17.95
CA PRO A 340 -1.32 -22.54 -19.15
C PRO A 340 -2.50 -22.66 -20.14
N GLY A 341 -2.74 -21.59 -20.90
CA GLY A 341 -3.90 -21.48 -21.79
C GLY A 341 -3.64 -20.54 -22.96
N HIS A 342 -4.67 -20.35 -23.79
CA HIS A 342 -4.62 -19.47 -24.97
C HIS A 342 -5.86 -18.57 -25.02
N GLN A 343 -6.17 -17.93 -23.88
CA GLN A 343 -7.31 -17.04 -23.77
C GLN A 343 -7.03 -15.73 -24.51
N SER A 344 -7.89 -15.40 -25.48
CA SER A 344 -7.80 -14.16 -26.26
C SER A 344 -8.66 -13.03 -25.70
N SER A 345 -9.54 -13.31 -24.73
CA SER A 345 -10.42 -12.33 -24.09
C SER A 345 -10.78 -12.73 -22.66
N PHE A 346 -11.25 -11.77 -21.87
CA PHE A 346 -11.77 -12.02 -20.53
C PHE A 346 -12.99 -12.95 -20.53
N GLU A 347 -13.87 -12.81 -21.51
CA GLU A 347 -15.04 -13.69 -21.65
C GLU A 347 -14.61 -15.14 -21.90
N SER A 348 -13.60 -15.35 -22.76
CA SER A 348 -13.01 -16.66 -23.00
C SER A 348 -12.38 -17.22 -21.71
N LEU A 349 -11.64 -16.39 -20.97
CA LEU A 349 -11.07 -16.77 -19.69
C LEU A 349 -12.14 -17.21 -18.70
N VAL A 350 -13.23 -16.46 -18.53
CA VAL A 350 -14.31 -16.82 -17.60
C VAL A 350 -14.96 -18.15 -17.98
N LYS A 351 -15.19 -18.39 -19.28
CA LYS A 351 -15.74 -19.68 -19.77
C LYS A 351 -14.78 -20.84 -19.54
N MET A 352 -13.47 -20.60 -19.64
CA MET A 352 -12.44 -21.62 -19.50
C MET A 352 -11.89 -21.78 -18.07
N ALA A 353 -12.13 -20.83 -17.18
CA ALA A 353 -11.62 -20.83 -15.80
C ALA A 353 -11.90 -22.15 -15.05
N PRO A 354 -13.11 -22.76 -15.14
CA PRO A 354 -13.36 -24.07 -14.55
C PRO A 354 -12.38 -25.18 -14.98
N ASN A 355 -11.86 -25.12 -16.21
CA ASN A 355 -10.94 -26.11 -16.77
C ASN A 355 -9.46 -25.73 -16.58
N LEU A 356 -9.18 -24.45 -16.34
CA LEU A 356 -7.82 -23.94 -16.18
C LEU A 356 -7.36 -23.94 -14.72
N VAL A 357 -8.27 -23.98 -13.76
CA VAL A 357 -7.91 -23.91 -12.34
C VAL A 357 -8.01 -25.28 -11.71
N GLU A 358 -6.92 -25.71 -11.09
CA GLU A 358 -6.89 -26.85 -10.17
C GLU A 358 -6.62 -26.32 -8.76
N TYR A 359 -7.40 -26.74 -7.77
CA TYR A 359 -7.15 -26.36 -6.38
C TYR A 359 -7.55 -27.43 -5.38
N GLN A 360 -6.90 -27.40 -4.22
CA GLN A 360 -7.30 -28.09 -3.02
C GLN A 360 -7.50 -27.07 -1.90
N ALA A 361 -8.69 -27.07 -1.30
CA ALA A 361 -9.06 -26.21 -0.20
C ALA A 361 -9.39 -27.06 1.04
N ASN A 362 -8.86 -26.68 2.18
CA ASN A 362 -9.18 -27.29 3.47
C ASN A 362 -9.67 -26.18 4.41
N VAL A 363 -10.85 -26.34 4.97
CA VAL A 363 -11.44 -25.43 5.94
C VAL A 363 -11.68 -26.20 7.22
N GLU A 364 -11.26 -25.63 8.35
CA GLU A 364 -11.48 -26.15 9.69
C GLU A 364 -12.12 -25.04 10.50
N TYR A 365 -13.23 -25.32 11.18
CA TYR A 365 -13.80 -24.34 12.11
C TYR A 365 -14.40 -25.01 13.34
N ASP A 366 -14.29 -24.31 14.45
CA ASP A 366 -14.98 -24.62 15.69
C ASP A 366 -16.44 -24.20 15.57
N LYS A 367 -17.39 -25.09 15.91
CA LYS A 367 -18.83 -24.78 15.97
C LYS A 367 -19.14 -23.50 16.75
N GLN A 368 -18.34 -23.15 17.76
CA GLN A 368 -18.50 -21.93 18.55
C GLN A 368 -18.39 -20.66 17.71
N ILE A 369 -17.53 -20.61 16.69
CA ILE A 369 -17.42 -19.41 15.83
C ILE A 369 -18.73 -19.16 15.09
N MET A 370 -19.35 -20.24 14.59
CA MET A 370 -20.63 -20.18 13.91
C MET A 370 -21.76 -19.83 14.88
N LYS A 371 -21.77 -20.40 16.08
CA LYS A 371 -22.74 -20.03 17.13
C LYS A 371 -22.67 -18.55 17.45
N THR A 372 -21.47 -18.00 17.67
CA THR A 372 -21.27 -16.58 17.96
C THR A 372 -21.78 -15.69 16.84
N ILE A 373 -21.44 -16.00 15.58
CA ILE A 373 -21.89 -15.22 14.41
C ILE A 373 -23.40 -15.32 14.21
N MET A 374 -23.95 -16.55 14.25
CA MET A 374 -25.39 -16.79 14.03
C MET A 374 -26.25 -16.18 15.13
N LYS A 375 -25.86 -16.33 16.41
CA LYS A 375 -26.57 -15.69 17.53
C LYS A 375 -26.67 -14.19 17.33
N ASN A 376 -25.55 -13.56 16.98
CA ASN A 376 -25.51 -12.13 16.76
C ASN A 376 -26.39 -11.70 15.58
N TYR A 377 -26.26 -12.37 14.43
CA TYR A 377 -27.06 -12.09 13.24
C TYR A 377 -28.57 -12.20 13.52
N LEU A 378 -28.99 -13.26 14.23
CA LEU A 378 -30.40 -13.47 14.57
C LEU A 378 -30.89 -12.43 15.58
N GLN A 379 -30.09 -12.11 16.60
CA GLN A 379 -30.44 -11.09 17.59
C GLN A 379 -30.66 -9.71 16.94
N GLN A 380 -29.84 -9.34 15.97
CA GLN A 380 -30.05 -8.12 15.18
C GLN A 380 -31.37 -8.16 14.38
N GLY A 381 -31.80 -9.34 13.94
CA GLY A 381 -33.10 -9.57 13.30
C GLY A 381 -34.28 -9.74 14.27
N GLY A 382 -34.09 -9.48 15.57
CA GLY A 382 -35.14 -9.64 16.59
C GLY A 382 -35.49 -11.09 16.93
N LYS A 383 -34.65 -12.05 16.52
CA LYS A 383 -34.83 -13.48 16.78
C LYS A 383 -33.75 -14.00 17.72
N THR A 384 -34.13 -14.88 18.63
CA THR A 384 -33.19 -15.58 19.50
C THR A 384 -33.41 -17.07 19.33
N LEU A 385 -32.35 -17.82 19.03
CA LEU A 385 -32.37 -19.29 19.08
C LEU A 385 -31.69 -19.76 20.37
N SER A 386 -32.18 -20.86 20.91
CA SER A 386 -31.50 -21.63 21.95
C SER A 386 -30.24 -22.29 21.40
N ASP A 387 -29.33 -22.68 22.30
CA ASP A 387 -28.13 -23.43 21.91
C ASP A 387 -28.45 -24.78 21.27
N GLN A 388 -29.56 -25.41 21.65
CA GLN A 388 -30.01 -26.66 21.04
C GLN A 388 -30.46 -26.47 19.58
N GLU A 389 -31.21 -25.42 19.29
CA GLU A 389 -31.64 -25.11 17.92
C GLU A 389 -30.46 -24.76 17.01
N LEU A 390 -29.48 -24.01 17.53
CA LEU A 390 -28.25 -23.71 16.81
C LEU A 390 -27.42 -24.98 16.53
N GLU A 391 -27.36 -25.90 17.50
CA GLU A 391 -26.68 -27.18 17.31
C GLU A 391 -27.36 -28.03 16.24
N GLN A 392 -28.69 -28.07 16.20
CA GLN A 392 -29.45 -28.74 15.15
C GLN A 392 -29.17 -28.14 13.77
N MET A 393 -29.11 -26.81 13.65
CA MET A 393 -28.75 -26.14 12.40
C MET A 393 -27.32 -26.49 11.96
N LEU A 394 -26.36 -26.51 12.89
CA LEU A 394 -24.97 -26.85 12.61
C LEU A 394 -24.83 -28.30 12.14
N ASN A 395 -25.56 -29.23 12.76
CA ASN A 395 -25.59 -30.63 12.33
C ASN A 395 -26.21 -30.79 10.93
N GLY A 396 -27.26 -30.02 10.62
CA GLY A 396 -27.81 -29.96 9.26
C GLY A 396 -26.81 -29.43 8.23
N MET A 397 -26.05 -28.38 8.56
CA MET A 397 -24.98 -27.87 7.71
C MET A 397 -23.83 -28.86 7.54
N GLN A 398 -23.47 -29.60 8.59
CA GLN A 398 -22.46 -30.65 8.51
C GLN A 398 -22.85 -31.71 7.47
N GLN A 399 -24.11 -32.15 7.48
CA GLN A 399 -24.61 -33.13 6.52
C GLN A 399 -24.62 -32.59 5.08
N SER A 400 -25.08 -31.34 4.88
CA SER A 400 -25.20 -30.76 3.53
C SER A 400 -23.86 -30.42 2.90
N LEU A 401 -22.88 -30.00 3.69
CA LEU A 401 -21.52 -29.67 3.23
C LEU A 401 -20.61 -30.88 3.13
N GLN A 402 -21.11 -32.08 3.42
CA GLN A 402 -20.32 -33.29 3.60
C GLN A 402 -19.14 -33.04 4.56
N ALA A 403 -19.33 -32.23 5.61
CA ALA A 403 -18.26 -31.92 6.55
C ALA A 403 -18.03 -33.10 7.50
N LYS A 404 -16.76 -33.36 7.83
CA LYS A 404 -16.38 -34.33 8.85
C LYS A 404 -16.37 -33.65 10.22
N GLY A 405 -17.16 -34.19 11.14
CA GLY A 405 -17.19 -33.73 12.52
C GLY A 405 -16.22 -34.51 13.40
N GLU A 406 -15.41 -33.78 14.16
CA GLU A 406 -14.52 -34.28 15.22
C GLU A 406 -14.83 -33.52 16.52
N GLY A 407 -15.87 -33.96 17.24
CA GLY A 407 -16.40 -33.23 18.39
C GLY A 407 -17.00 -31.87 17.98
N ASP A 408 -16.43 -30.79 18.53
CA ASP A 408 -16.83 -29.41 18.22
C ASP A 408 -16.17 -28.84 16.96
N ILE A 409 -15.27 -29.60 16.32
CA ILE A 409 -14.55 -29.17 15.12
C ILE A 409 -15.23 -29.74 13.87
N LEU A 410 -15.47 -28.89 12.88
CA LEU A 410 -15.94 -29.26 11.56
C LEU A 410 -14.84 -29.04 10.53
N LYS A 411 -14.55 -30.08 9.75
CA LYS A 411 -13.53 -30.06 8.68
C LYS A 411 -14.16 -30.32 7.32
N ILE A 412 -13.77 -29.52 6.34
CA ILE A 412 -14.21 -29.63 4.95
C ILE A 412 -12.98 -29.63 4.06
N GLY A 413 -12.76 -30.70 3.33
CA GLY A 413 -11.73 -30.78 2.30
C GLY A 413 -12.37 -30.83 0.91
N ILE A 414 -11.93 -29.98 0.00
CA ILE A 414 -12.38 -29.92 -1.38
C ILE A 414 -11.17 -30.02 -2.30
N GLU A 415 -11.25 -30.91 -3.27
CA GLU A 415 -10.40 -30.92 -4.47
C GLU A 415 -11.24 -30.50 -5.66
N TYR A 416 -10.69 -29.63 -6.48
CA TYR A 416 -11.29 -29.19 -7.73
C TYR A 416 -10.28 -29.36 -8.86
N LYS A 417 -10.63 -30.16 -9.87
CA LYS A 417 -9.79 -30.45 -11.02
C LYS A 417 -10.66 -30.62 -12.25
N TYR A 418 -10.26 -30.01 -13.37
CA TYR A 418 -10.90 -30.18 -14.68
C TYR A 418 -12.42 -29.97 -14.68
N GLY A 419 -12.91 -28.93 -14.00
CA GLY A 419 -14.35 -28.67 -13.91
C GLY A 419 -15.09 -29.47 -12.82
N GLU A 420 -14.45 -30.48 -12.23
CA GLU A 420 -15.07 -31.41 -11.28
C GLU A 420 -14.67 -31.10 -9.84
N LYS A 421 -15.64 -31.22 -8.92
CA LYS A 421 -15.48 -31.04 -7.48
C LYS A 421 -15.57 -32.38 -6.76
N LYS A 422 -14.57 -32.70 -5.95
CA LYS A 422 -14.52 -33.88 -5.07
C LYS A 422 -14.32 -33.46 -3.62
N PHE A 423 -15.06 -34.07 -2.69
CA PHE A 423 -14.82 -33.91 -1.26
C PHE A 423 -13.73 -34.88 -0.77
N LEU A 424 -12.87 -34.42 0.14
CA LEU A 424 -11.65 -35.13 0.60
C LEU A 424 -11.76 -35.73 2.01
N ASN A 425 -12.98 -35.90 2.51
CA ASN A 425 -13.32 -36.24 3.91
C ASN A 425 -12.56 -37.42 4.53
#